data_AF-A0A9N8F6E0-F1
#
_entry.id   AF-A0A9N8F6E0-F1
#
_cell.length_a   1.000
_cell.length_b   1.000
_cell.length_c   1.000
_cell.angle_alpha   90.00
_cell.angle_beta   90.00
_cell.angle_gamma   90.00
#
_symmetry.space_group_name_H-M   'P 1'
#
loop_
_entity.id
_entity.type
_entity.pdbx_description
1 polymer ?
#
loop_
_entity_poly.entity_id
_entity_poly.type
_entity_poly.pdbx_seq_one_letter_code
_entity_poly.pdbx_strand_id
1 'polypeptide(L)'
;MVFVDMMLFVLLVGCWCWPVVFAAHGDPLPPGIAQFLRTRRSEKSRHLRNGYVRLGDYAGIQGVVQSLTGYSLSMNAVGNMMAVGAPGEEGDFSFERGAVRVFEFASGTWTQKGQDIIGKLDDSESFGFAVWLSPDGQTLAASANSASHGYVQVYEINASGDTWIKRGVDLDELNPGEGFGRSIALSDDAVFMVVGAPFYDEGADTEVGRLYFFDYRDGSNYVLRTEQLVFSLVPLDRGQAATQQMGSAVAMSSDGKFVAVGSPFDQNDLEKGLVFVLSILWGFFVNLEVFGGVIEADESGTSFGLALAMNGDGTHLAVGSPFFDGLVDSAGRVQVFSRATEQGTSTWIQLG
;
A
#
# COMPACT_ATOMS: atom_id res chain seq x y z
N MET A 1 56.69 7.88 -14.47
CA MET A 1 56.07 6.68 -13.88
C MET A 1 56.09 6.86 -12.37
N VAL A 2 55.06 7.51 -11.84
CA VAL A 2 54.73 7.55 -10.41
C VAL A 2 53.20 7.51 -10.39
N PHE A 3 52.64 6.37 -10.02
CA PHE A 3 51.21 6.22 -9.76
C PHE A 3 50.97 6.60 -8.30
N VAL A 4 50.02 7.50 -8.08
CA VAL A 4 49.47 7.80 -6.75
C VAL A 4 48.23 6.94 -6.61
N ASP A 5 48.25 6.04 -5.63
CA ASP A 5 47.11 5.22 -5.21
C ASP A 5 46.10 6.11 -4.48
N MET A 6 44.87 6.18 -4.99
CA MET A 6 43.76 6.85 -4.32
C MET A 6 42.76 5.77 -3.90
N MET A 7 42.79 5.45 -2.62
CA MET A 7 41.90 4.50 -1.97
C MET A 7 40.51 5.14 -1.83
N LEU A 8 39.56 4.73 -2.66
CA LEU A 8 38.17 5.17 -2.60
C LEU A 8 37.42 4.29 -1.59
N PHE A 9 37.01 4.86 -0.47
CA PHE A 9 36.03 4.27 0.43
C PHE A 9 34.65 4.36 -0.22
N VAL A 10 34.05 3.20 -0.53
CA VAL A 10 32.63 3.11 -0.91
C VAL A 10 31.82 3.06 0.39
N LEU A 11 31.07 4.12 0.67
CA LEU A 11 29.99 4.09 1.66
C LEU A 11 28.87 3.19 1.13
N LEU A 12 28.62 2.09 1.83
CA LEU A 12 27.40 1.29 1.69
C LEU A 12 26.24 2.10 2.25
N VAL A 13 25.40 2.67 1.38
CA VAL A 13 24.07 3.14 1.77
C VAL A 13 23.15 1.92 1.70
N GLY A 14 22.64 1.52 2.87
CA GLY A 14 21.70 0.40 3.01
C GLY A 14 20.41 0.68 2.25
N CYS A 15 20.20 -0.07 1.17
CA CYS A 15 18.96 -0.04 0.41
C CYS A 15 18.04 -1.13 0.97
N TRP A 16 17.00 -0.72 1.70
CA TRP A 16 15.98 -1.60 2.23
C TRP A 16 14.93 -1.87 1.15
N CYS A 17 14.99 -3.05 0.51
CA CYS A 17 13.94 -3.53 -0.38
C CYS A 17 13.33 -4.80 0.21
N TRP A 18 12.04 -4.78 0.52
CA TRP A 18 11.26 -5.97 0.91
C TRP A 18 10.24 -6.31 -0.18
N PRO A 19 10.11 -7.58 -0.59
CA PRO A 19 9.06 -8.00 -1.53
C PRO A 19 7.72 -8.20 -0.80
N VAL A 20 6.66 -7.55 -1.28
CA VAL A 20 5.27 -7.83 -0.86
C VAL A 20 4.80 -9.12 -1.53
N VAL A 21 4.39 -10.11 -0.74
CA VAL A 21 3.74 -11.34 -1.20
C VAL A 21 2.23 -11.13 -1.16
N PHE A 22 1.56 -11.16 -2.31
CA PHE A 22 0.10 -11.16 -2.37
C PHE A 22 -0.45 -12.58 -2.13
N ALA A 23 -1.37 -12.71 -1.17
CA ALA A 23 -2.24 -13.87 -1.01
C ALA A 23 -3.50 -13.67 -1.85
N ALA A 24 -3.73 -14.56 -2.84
CA ALA A 24 -4.98 -14.60 -3.59
C ALA A 24 -5.99 -15.50 -2.85
N HIS A 25 -7.20 -14.97 -2.60
CA HIS A 25 -8.33 -15.72 -2.07
C HIS A 25 -8.79 -16.77 -3.09
N GLY A 26 -8.91 -18.03 -2.67
CA GLY A 26 -9.49 -19.12 -3.46
C GLY A 26 -10.84 -19.56 -2.90
N ASP A 27 -11.87 -19.58 -3.74
CA ASP A 27 -13.12 -20.28 -3.47
C ASP A 27 -12.98 -21.79 -3.79
N PRO A 28 -13.74 -22.69 -3.11
CA PRO A 28 -13.65 -24.13 -3.33
C PRO A 28 -14.49 -24.61 -4.53
N LEU A 29 -13.90 -25.42 -5.41
CA LEU A 29 -14.61 -26.14 -6.48
C LEU A 29 -15.28 -27.44 -5.96
N PRO A 30 -16.47 -27.81 -6.47
CA PRO A 30 -17.17 -29.05 -6.09
C PRO A 30 -16.61 -30.32 -6.80
N PRO A 31 -16.76 -31.53 -6.21
CA PRO A 31 -16.08 -32.75 -6.67
C PRO A 31 -16.88 -33.56 -7.72
N GLY A 32 -16.19 -34.05 -8.76
CA GLY A 32 -16.77 -35.05 -9.68
C GLY A 32 -15.91 -35.51 -10.87
N ILE A 33 -15.31 -36.69 -10.70
CA ILE A 33 -14.93 -37.71 -11.71
C ILE A 33 -13.60 -37.55 -12.50
N ALA A 34 -12.73 -38.54 -12.28
CA ALA A 34 -11.51 -38.82 -13.02
C ALA A 34 -11.76 -39.87 -14.14
N GLN A 35 -11.08 -39.75 -15.30
CA GLN A 35 -10.19 -40.80 -15.88
C GLN A 35 -9.73 -40.54 -17.34
N PHE A 36 -8.44 -40.84 -17.57
CA PHE A 36 -7.70 -41.23 -18.81
C PHE A 36 -7.72 -40.29 -20.04
N LEU A 37 -6.57 -39.89 -20.60
CA LEU A 37 -5.66 -40.74 -21.39
C LEU A 37 -4.18 -40.29 -21.35
N ARG A 38 -3.26 -41.26 -21.43
CA ARG A 38 -1.81 -41.08 -21.60
C ARG A 38 -1.40 -40.89 -23.07
N THR A 39 -0.23 -40.28 -23.25
CA THR A 39 0.63 -40.10 -24.45
C THR A 39 0.31 -38.85 -25.29
N ARG A 40 1.25 -37.96 -25.65
CA ARG A 40 2.70 -38.08 -25.88
C ARG A 40 3.49 -36.91 -25.26
N ARG A 41 4.74 -37.18 -24.87
CA ARG A 41 5.74 -36.17 -24.49
C ARG A 41 5.91 -35.14 -25.61
N SER A 42 5.54 -33.88 -25.34
CA SER A 42 6.34 -32.73 -25.77
C SER A 42 6.86 -32.05 -24.50
N GLU A 43 8.14 -31.73 -24.51
CA GLU A 43 8.83 -31.08 -23.41
C GLU A 43 8.28 -29.66 -23.21
N LYS A 44 7.25 -29.48 -22.38
CA LYS A 44 6.88 -28.15 -21.87
C LYS A 44 6.02 -28.09 -20.61
N SER A 45 5.79 -29.18 -19.90
CA SER A 45 5.22 -29.09 -18.55
C SER A 45 5.69 -30.22 -17.65
N ARG A 46 6.60 -29.90 -16.73
CA ARG A 46 6.86 -30.75 -15.57
C ARG A 46 5.78 -30.41 -14.54
N HIS A 47 4.75 -31.24 -14.47
CA HIS A 47 3.63 -31.07 -13.54
C HIS A 47 4.05 -31.34 -12.07
N LEU A 48 3.95 -30.28 -11.26
CA LEU A 48 3.31 -30.12 -9.93
C LEU A 48 3.60 -31.11 -8.78
N ARG A 49 4.15 -30.53 -7.69
CA ARG A 49 3.61 -30.64 -6.31
C ARG A 49 3.53 -29.20 -5.76
N ASN A 50 2.33 -28.68 -5.51
CA ASN A 50 2.05 -27.41 -4.83
C ASN A 50 3.04 -26.26 -5.12
N GLY A 51 3.20 -25.89 -6.38
CA GLY A 51 4.14 -24.85 -6.78
C GLY A 51 3.44 -23.76 -7.58
N TYR A 52 3.72 -22.51 -7.23
CA TYR A 52 3.39 -21.36 -8.05
C TYR A 52 3.93 -21.56 -9.47
N VAL A 53 3.06 -21.36 -10.46
CA VAL A 53 3.46 -21.37 -11.87
C VAL A 53 3.79 -19.95 -12.23
N ARG A 54 5.04 -19.70 -12.65
CA ARG A 54 5.39 -18.37 -13.17
C ARG A 54 4.60 -18.11 -14.44
N LEU A 55 3.88 -16.99 -14.44
CA LEU A 55 3.20 -16.44 -15.61
C LEU A 55 4.11 -15.36 -16.22
N GLY A 56 4.57 -15.58 -17.45
CA GLY A 56 5.54 -14.73 -18.13
C GLY A 56 6.93 -15.36 -18.31
N ASP A 57 7.82 -14.64 -18.99
CA ASP A 57 9.17 -15.11 -19.28
C ASP A 57 10.12 -14.94 -18.08
N TYR A 58 11.38 -15.40 -18.24
CA TYR A 58 12.40 -15.25 -17.21
C TYR A 58 12.94 -13.81 -17.13
N ALA A 59 12.70 -13.00 -18.16
CA ALA A 59 13.08 -11.59 -18.16
C ALA A 59 12.15 -10.80 -17.24
N GLY A 60 10.88 -11.15 -17.14
CA GLY A 60 9.92 -10.44 -16.27
C GLY A 60 9.71 -8.99 -16.70
N ILE A 61 9.05 -8.22 -15.83
CA ILE A 61 8.90 -6.77 -16.00
C ILE A 61 10.21 -6.12 -15.58
N GLN A 62 10.88 -5.47 -16.53
CA GLN A 62 12.18 -4.84 -16.32
C GLN A 62 12.04 -3.32 -16.20
N GLY A 63 12.66 -2.76 -15.16
CA GLY A 63 12.82 -1.33 -14.98
C GLY A 63 14.08 -0.79 -15.63
N VAL A 64 14.26 0.53 -15.57
CA VAL A 64 15.54 1.17 -15.89
C VAL A 64 16.44 1.25 -14.65
N VAL A 65 17.74 1.48 -14.86
CA VAL A 65 18.72 1.61 -13.76
C VAL A 65 18.24 2.69 -12.78
N GLN A 66 18.35 2.41 -11.47
CA GLN A 66 17.94 3.29 -10.36
C GLN A 66 16.44 3.65 -10.28
N SER A 67 15.59 3.15 -11.18
CA SER A 67 14.14 3.44 -11.16
C SER A 67 13.38 2.92 -9.94
N LEU A 68 13.95 1.98 -9.19
CA LEU A 68 13.25 1.24 -8.14
C LEU A 68 11.96 0.59 -8.64
N THR A 69 11.92 0.14 -9.91
CA THR A 69 10.75 -0.54 -10.47
C THR A 69 10.36 -1.74 -9.60
N GLY A 70 9.09 -1.80 -9.21
CA GLY A 70 8.56 -2.80 -8.28
C GLY A 70 8.61 -2.37 -6.82
N TYR A 71 8.93 -1.11 -6.52
CA TYR A 71 8.86 -0.54 -5.18
C TYR A 71 7.47 -0.70 -4.56
N SER A 72 6.44 -0.48 -5.37
CA SER A 72 5.05 -0.68 -5.01
C SER A 72 4.33 -1.46 -6.11
N LEU A 73 3.37 -2.29 -5.70
CA LEU A 73 2.62 -3.19 -6.57
C LEU A 73 1.15 -3.19 -6.17
N SER A 74 0.26 -3.28 -7.14
CA SER A 74 -1.17 -3.56 -6.93
C SER A 74 -1.69 -4.43 -8.07
N MET A 75 -2.58 -5.38 -7.77
CA MET A 75 -3.23 -6.22 -8.78
C MET A 75 -4.74 -6.00 -8.79
N ASN A 76 -5.37 -6.25 -9.93
CA ASN A 76 -6.81 -6.34 -10.01
C ASN A 76 -7.31 -7.68 -9.41
N ALA A 77 -8.63 -7.81 -9.17
CA ALA A 77 -9.17 -8.99 -8.49
C ALA A 77 -9.00 -10.30 -9.28
N VAL A 78 -8.97 -10.21 -10.61
CA VAL A 78 -8.73 -11.38 -11.49
C VAL A 78 -7.26 -11.80 -11.49
N GLY A 79 -6.34 -10.91 -11.09
CA GLY A 79 -4.90 -11.15 -11.08
C GLY A 79 -4.26 -11.14 -12.48
N ASN A 80 -4.95 -10.59 -13.48
CA ASN A 80 -4.44 -10.45 -14.85
C ASN A 80 -4.00 -9.02 -15.17
N MET A 81 -4.17 -8.06 -14.28
CA MET A 81 -3.60 -6.72 -14.40
C MET A 81 -2.81 -6.34 -13.15
N MET A 82 -1.70 -5.64 -13.34
CA MET A 82 -0.81 -5.21 -12.26
C MET A 82 -0.29 -3.80 -12.52
N ALA A 83 -0.43 -2.93 -11.54
CA ALA A 83 0.25 -1.64 -11.49
C ALA A 83 1.60 -1.81 -10.77
N VAL A 84 2.64 -1.15 -11.30
CA VAL A 84 4.02 -1.23 -10.83
C VAL A 84 4.55 0.18 -10.68
N GLY A 85 4.91 0.57 -9.45
CA GLY A 85 5.56 1.84 -9.16
C GLY A 85 7.07 1.78 -9.35
N ALA A 86 7.64 2.89 -9.80
CA ALA A 86 9.06 3.11 -10.04
C ALA A 86 9.44 4.53 -9.57
N PRO A 87 9.46 4.78 -8.24
CA PRO A 87 9.64 6.11 -7.67
C PRO A 87 10.99 6.76 -8.01
N GLY A 88 12.04 5.96 -8.22
CA GLY A 88 13.37 6.47 -8.58
C GLY A 88 13.55 6.74 -10.08
N GLU A 89 12.49 6.65 -10.90
CA GLU A 89 12.63 6.82 -12.34
C GLU A 89 12.91 8.28 -12.71
N GLU A 90 14.01 8.49 -13.42
CA GLU A 90 14.37 9.79 -13.99
C GLU A 90 13.38 10.17 -15.10
N GLY A 91 12.78 11.35 -15.00
CA GLY A 91 12.00 11.95 -16.07
C GLY A 91 12.82 12.95 -16.89
N ASP A 92 12.12 13.77 -17.67
CA ASP A 92 12.75 14.86 -18.43
C ASP A 92 13.60 15.77 -17.52
N PHE A 93 14.74 16.23 -18.03
CA PHE A 93 15.71 17.08 -17.31
C PHE A 93 16.38 16.44 -16.08
N SER A 94 16.49 15.11 -16.01
CA SER A 94 17.26 14.36 -14.99
C SER A 94 16.76 14.55 -13.54
N PHE A 95 15.47 14.79 -13.37
CA PHE A 95 14.81 14.78 -12.05
C PHE A 95 14.09 13.44 -11.84
N GLU A 96 14.18 12.88 -10.63
CA GLU A 96 13.46 11.66 -10.21
C GLU A 96 11.96 11.99 -10.06
N ARG A 97 11.26 12.06 -11.19
CA ARG A 97 9.81 12.32 -11.23
C ARG A 97 9.02 11.10 -10.79
N GLY A 98 9.62 9.92 -10.90
CA GLY A 98 8.96 8.65 -10.66
C GLY A 98 7.95 8.32 -11.76
N ALA A 99 7.59 7.03 -11.83
CA ALA A 99 6.67 6.52 -12.82
C ALA A 99 5.78 5.40 -12.26
N VAL A 100 4.63 5.23 -12.90
CA VAL A 100 3.79 4.05 -12.74
C VAL A 100 3.51 3.44 -14.10
N ARG A 101 3.62 2.11 -14.19
CA ARG A 101 3.27 1.32 -15.37
C ARG A 101 2.23 0.29 -14.99
N VAL A 102 1.25 0.09 -15.87
CA VAL A 102 0.26 -0.98 -15.72
C VAL A 102 0.53 -2.06 -16.76
N PHE A 103 0.51 -3.32 -16.35
CA PHE A 103 0.70 -4.48 -17.21
C PHE A 103 -0.53 -5.36 -17.20
N GLU A 104 -0.86 -5.94 -18.35
CA GLU A 104 -1.92 -6.92 -18.53
C GLU A 104 -1.29 -8.26 -18.96
N PHE A 105 -1.73 -9.34 -18.32
CA PHE A 105 -1.37 -10.70 -18.68
C PHE A 105 -2.37 -11.23 -19.71
N ALA A 106 -1.92 -11.28 -20.96
CA ALA A 106 -2.69 -11.82 -22.07
C ALA A 106 -1.83 -12.76 -22.91
N SER A 107 -2.44 -13.84 -23.41
CA SER A 107 -1.76 -14.80 -24.31
C SER A 107 -0.44 -15.38 -23.79
N GLY A 108 -0.29 -15.49 -22.47
CA GLY A 108 0.89 -16.07 -21.83
C GLY A 108 2.04 -15.09 -21.53
N THR A 109 1.85 -13.79 -21.79
CA THR A 109 2.85 -12.75 -21.58
C THR A 109 2.27 -11.54 -20.85
N TRP A 110 3.09 -10.89 -20.03
CA TRP A 110 2.77 -9.57 -19.49
C TRP A 110 3.15 -8.51 -20.52
N THR A 111 2.20 -7.66 -20.89
CA THR A 111 2.41 -6.53 -21.79
C THR A 111 1.89 -5.26 -21.16
N GLN A 112 2.60 -4.15 -21.35
CA GLN A 112 2.16 -2.88 -20.81
C GLN A 112 0.79 -2.50 -21.39
N LYS A 113 -0.08 -2.00 -20.52
CA LYS A 113 -1.44 -1.57 -20.79
C LYS A 113 -1.51 -0.05 -20.68
N GLY A 114 -1.60 0.60 -21.84
CA GLY A 114 -1.57 2.06 -21.96
C GLY A 114 -0.16 2.65 -21.89
N GLN A 115 -0.08 3.98 -21.81
CA GLN A 115 1.19 4.71 -21.73
C GLN A 115 1.79 4.70 -20.32
N ASP A 116 3.09 5.04 -20.22
CA ASP A 116 3.75 5.33 -18.93
C ASP A 116 3.08 6.52 -18.24
N ILE A 117 2.84 6.41 -16.94
CA ILE A 117 2.29 7.49 -16.13
C ILE A 117 3.43 8.11 -15.34
N ILE A 118 3.93 9.24 -15.82
CA ILE A 118 5.08 9.94 -15.24
C ILE A 118 4.57 11.01 -14.27
N GLY A 119 5.24 11.14 -13.10
CA GLY A 119 4.94 12.18 -12.12
C GLY A 119 5.05 13.61 -12.67
N LYS A 120 4.55 14.61 -11.93
CA LYS A 120 4.54 16.02 -12.37
C LYS A 120 5.96 16.60 -12.54
N LEU A 121 6.08 17.77 -13.19
CA LEU A 121 7.38 18.39 -13.56
C LEU A 121 7.99 19.22 -12.42
N ASP A 122 7.13 19.61 -11.49
CA ASP A 122 7.32 20.54 -10.40
C ASP A 122 7.46 19.78 -9.09
N ASP A 123 8.67 19.90 -8.51
CA ASP A 123 9.16 19.20 -7.33
C ASP A 123 9.38 17.69 -7.56
N SER A 124 10.65 17.35 -7.79
CA SER A 124 11.15 15.98 -7.76
C SER A 124 10.63 15.28 -6.51
N GLU A 125 10.05 14.10 -6.69
CA GLU A 125 10.38 12.88 -5.95
C GLU A 125 9.27 11.84 -6.09
N SER A 126 9.69 10.61 -6.38
CA SER A 126 9.05 9.39 -5.91
C SER A 126 7.61 9.11 -6.35
N PHE A 127 7.12 9.63 -7.49
CA PHE A 127 5.80 9.19 -7.98
C PHE A 127 5.75 7.69 -8.25
N GLY A 128 4.68 7.03 -7.83
CA GLY A 128 4.63 5.56 -7.75
C GLY A 128 5.16 5.03 -6.43
N PHE A 129 5.28 5.87 -5.40
CA PHE A 129 5.63 5.46 -4.05
C PHE A 129 4.60 4.49 -3.48
N ALA A 130 3.30 4.83 -3.57
CA ALA A 130 2.20 3.91 -3.36
C ALA A 130 1.34 3.85 -4.63
N VAL A 131 0.85 2.65 -4.95
CA VAL A 131 -0.05 2.42 -6.09
C VAL A 131 -1.25 1.59 -5.64
N TRP A 132 -2.40 1.90 -6.20
CA TRP A 132 -3.64 1.15 -6.02
C TRP A 132 -4.32 0.99 -7.37
N LEU A 133 -4.63 -0.26 -7.74
CA LEU A 133 -5.37 -0.60 -8.95
C LEU A 133 -6.72 -1.17 -8.53
N SER A 134 -7.80 -0.66 -9.11
CA SER A 134 -9.15 -1.12 -8.79
C SER A 134 -9.33 -2.61 -9.12
N PRO A 135 -10.22 -3.32 -8.41
CA PRO A 135 -10.51 -4.73 -8.67
C PRO A 135 -10.88 -5.06 -10.12
N ASP A 136 -11.52 -4.13 -10.82
CA ASP A 136 -11.89 -4.26 -12.24
C ASP A 136 -10.77 -3.84 -13.21
N GLY A 137 -9.67 -3.27 -12.70
CA GLY A 137 -8.53 -2.80 -13.48
C GLY A 137 -8.75 -1.50 -14.25
N GLN A 138 -9.84 -0.77 -14.00
CA GLN A 138 -10.18 0.45 -14.76
C GLN A 138 -9.69 1.75 -14.12
N THR A 139 -9.48 1.77 -12.81
CA THR A 139 -9.04 2.95 -12.06
C THR A 139 -7.70 2.68 -11.39
N LEU A 140 -6.78 3.63 -11.50
CA LEU A 140 -5.47 3.60 -10.87
C LEU A 140 -5.32 4.84 -10.00
N ALA A 141 -4.87 4.68 -8.75
CA ALA A 141 -4.37 5.77 -7.93
C ALA A 141 -2.89 5.57 -7.68
N ALA A 142 -2.13 6.66 -7.67
CA ALA A 142 -0.71 6.64 -7.38
C ALA A 142 -0.30 7.90 -6.63
N SER A 143 0.64 7.75 -5.70
CA SER A 143 1.14 8.85 -4.90
C SER A 143 2.62 9.13 -5.15
N ALA A 144 3.01 10.35 -4.84
CA ALA A 144 4.38 10.74 -4.57
C ALA A 144 4.52 11.05 -3.08
N ASN A 145 5.50 10.43 -2.43
CA ASN A 145 5.89 10.76 -1.06
C ASN A 145 7.22 11.53 -1.14
N SER A 146 7.11 12.85 -1.25
CA SER A 146 8.26 13.77 -1.35
C SER A 146 8.47 14.49 -0.03
N ALA A 147 9.72 14.83 0.29
CA ALA A 147 10.06 15.74 1.38
C ALA A 147 9.61 17.19 1.10
N SER A 148 9.39 17.52 -0.17
CA SER A 148 8.98 18.84 -0.62
C SER A 148 7.46 18.98 -0.58
N HIS A 149 6.74 18.13 -1.32
CA HIS A 149 5.28 18.13 -1.38
C HIS A 149 4.76 16.75 -1.79
N GLY A 150 4.07 16.07 -0.88
CA GLY A 150 3.31 14.86 -1.20
C GLY A 150 2.12 15.15 -2.12
N TYR A 151 1.76 14.20 -2.98
CA TYR A 151 0.51 14.30 -3.75
C TYR A 151 -0.04 12.93 -4.16
N VAL A 152 -1.32 12.89 -4.52
CA VAL A 152 -2.00 11.72 -5.10
C VAL A 152 -2.66 12.09 -6.41
N GLN A 153 -2.52 11.21 -7.40
CA GLN A 153 -3.16 11.32 -8.71
C GLN A 153 -4.01 10.08 -8.96
N VAL A 154 -5.18 10.29 -9.55
CA VAL A 154 -6.07 9.21 -9.96
C VAL A 154 -6.22 9.24 -11.47
N TYR A 155 -6.25 8.06 -12.08
CA TYR A 155 -6.36 7.84 -13.51
C TYR A 155 -7.45 6.81 -13.80
N GLU A 156 -8.11 6.98 -14.92
CA GLU A 156 -9.08 6.03 -15.47
C GLU A 156 -8.62 5.63 -16.87
N ILE A 157 -8.63 4.33 -17.16
CA ILE A 157 -8.30 3.87 -18.50
C ILE A 157 -9.46 4.20 -19.46
N ASN A 158 -9.13 4.69 -20.64
CA ASN A 158 -10.14 5.01 -21.64
C ASN A 158 -10.90 3.75 -22.12
N ALA A 159 -12.05 3.96 -22.77
CA ALA A 159 -12.91 2.87 -23.22
C ALA A 159 -12.24 1.90 -24.22
N SER A 160 -11.22 2.34 -24.96
CA SER A 160 -10.42 1.48 -25.85
C SER A 160 -9.38 0.64 -25.10
N GLY A 161 -9.12 0.93 -23.81
CA GLY A 161 -8.19 0.19 -22.98
C GLY A 161 -6.73 0.42 -23.34
N ASP A 162 -6.39 1.60 -23.88
CA ASP A 162 -5.05 1.92 -24.39
C ASP A 162 -4.50 3.27 -23.92
N THR A 163 -5.25 4.05 -23.14
CA THR A 163 -4.75 5.31 -22.57
C THR A 163 -5.25 5.51 -21.15
N TRP A 164 -4.35 5.80 -20.22
CA TRP A 164 -4.70 6.25 -18.87
C TRP A 164 -4.94 7.76 -18.87
N ILE A 165 -6.13 8.18 -18.44
CA ILE A 165 -6.56 9.58 -18.44
C ILE A 165 -6.68 10.02 -16.99
N LYS A 166 -6.01 11.11 -16.62
CA LYS A 166 -6.08 11.66 -15.27
C LYS A 166 -7.52 12.07 -14.94
N ARG A 167 -8.00 11.62 -13.78
CA ARG A 167 -9.36 11.82 -13.28
C ARG A 167 -9.38 12.94 -12.26
N GLY A 168 -9.76 14.13 -12.72
CA GLY A 168 -9.83 15.33 -11.88
C GLY A 168 -8.48 16.02 -11.64
N VAL A 169 -8.42 16.82 -10.59
CA VAL A 169 -7.22 17.57 -10.17
C VAL A 169 -6.28 16.72 -9.30
N ASP A 170 -5.06 17.20 -9.14
CA ASP A 170 -4.12 16.69 -8.15
C ASP A 170 -4.67 16.86 -6.74
N LEU A 171 -4.42 15.86 -5.89
CA LEU A 171 -4.64 15.96 -4.46
C LEU A 171 -3.28 16.26 -3.83
N ASP A 172 -2.99 17.54 -3.69
CA ASP A 172 -1.73 18.00 -3.14
C ASP A 172 -1.80 18.10 -1.60
N GLU A 173 -0.65 17.86 -0.98
CA GLU A 173 -0.41 18.14 0.43
C GLU A 173 -0.66 19.62 0.75
N LEU A 174 -1.23 19.90 1.93
CA LEU A 174 -1.50 21.27 2.37
C LEU A 174 -0.28 21.92 3.04
N ASN A 175 0.54 21.15 3.76
CA ASN A 175 1.80 21.64 4.33
C ASN A 175 2.97 20.70 3.96
N PRO A 176 4.03 21.23 3.35
CA PRO A 176 5.25 20.48 3.00
C PRO A 176 5.81 19.60 4.11
N GLY A 177 6.18 18.37 3.75
CA GLY A 177 7.02 17.51 4.60
C GLY A 177 6.26 16.67 5.62
N GLU A 178 4.93 16.68 5.62
CA GLU A 178 4.09 15.85 6.51
C GLU A 178 3.97 14.41 5.99
N GLY A 179 4.52 14.14 4.80
CA GLY A 179 4.56 12.81 4.20
C GLY A 179 3.21 12.40 3.62
N PHE A 180 2.37 13.36 3.22
CA PHE A 180 1.12 13.06 2.50
C PHE A 180 1.37 12.11 1.32
N GLY A 181 0.50 11.13 1.13
CA GLY A 181 0.66 10.12 0.09
C GLY A 181 1.63 8.99 0.46
N ARG A 182 2.15 8.93 1.70
CA ARG A 182 2.95 7.78 2.18
C ARG A 182 2.20 6.47 2.03
N SER A 183 0.90 6.50 2.26
CA SER A 183 0.00 5.37 2.13
C SER A 183 -1.33 5.85 1.56
N ILE A 184 -1.93 5.02 0.70
CA ILE A 184 -3.24 5.28 0.10
C ILE A 184 -4.08 4.00 0.17
N ALA A 185 -5.38 4.14 0.42
CA ALA A 185 -6.34 3.05 0.29
C ALA A 185 -7.66 3.59 -0.26
N LEU A 186 -8.26 2.84 -1.20
CA LEU A 186 -9.52 3.20 -1.84
C LEU A 186 -10.53 2.05 -1.70
N SER A 187 -11.81 2.39 -1.76
CA SER A 187 -12.89 1.42 -1.92
C SER A 187 -12.85 0.81 -3.32
N ASP A 188 -13.44 -0.37 -3.50
CA ASP A 188 -13.37 -1.13 -4.76
C ASP A 188 -13.96 -0.37 -5.95
N ASP A 189 -14.94 0.50 -5.70
CA ASP A 189 -15.56 1.37 -6.70
C ASP A 189 -14.81 2.70 -6.91
N ALA A 190 -13.67 2.89 -6.24
CA ALA A 190 -12.88 4.12 -6.23
C ALA A 190 -13.70 5.37 -5.90
N VAL A 191 -14.75 5.24 -5.07
CA VAL A 191 -15.54 6.38 -4.60
C VAL A 191 -14.95 6.98 -3.33
N PHE A 192 -14.40 6.16 -2.45
CA PHE A 192 -13.82 6.60 -1.18
C PHE A 192 -12.32 6.38 -1.17
N MET A 193 -11.59 7.32 -0.60
CA MET A 193 -10.14 7.25 -0.48
C MET A 193 -9.67 7.78 0.88
N VAL A 194 -8.66 7.13 1.43
CA VAL A 194 -7.91 7.60 2.58
C VAL A 194 -6.44 7.72 2.22
N VAL A 195 -5.83 8.83 2.62
CA VAL A 195 -4.40 9.12 2.44
C VAL A 195 -3.76 9.38 3.79
N GLY A 196 -2.61 8.75 4.06
CA GLY A 196 -1.82 8.97 5.25
C GLY A 196 -0.73 10.02 5.08
N ALA A 197 -0.50 10.81 6.13
CA ALA A 197 0.60 11.77 6.29
C ALA A 197 1.22 11.57 7.69
N PRO A 198 2.12 10.58 7.86
CA PRO A 198 2.60 10.18 9.18
C PRO A 198 3.49 11.20 9.87
N PHE A 199 4.09 12.13 9.13
CA PHE A 199 5.02 13.12 9.69
C PHE A 199 4.33 14.45 10.03
N TYR A 200 2.99 14.44 10.09
CA TYR A 200 2.22 15.58 10.56
C TYR A 200 2.56 15.91 12.02
N ASP A 201 2.86 17.18 12.31
CA ASP A 201 3.12 17.71 13.65
C ASP A 201 1.90 18.48 14.18
N GLU A 202 1.48 18.23 15.42
CA GLU A 202 0.41 18.99 16.09
C GLU A 202 1.00 19.86 17.21
N GLY A 203 1.33 21.11 16.87
CA GLY A 203 1.88 22.07 17.83
C GLY A 203 3.28 21.69 18.29
N ALA A 204 3.42 21.20 19.53
CA ALA A 204 4.70 20.76 20.10
C ALA A 204 4.91 19.24 19.93
N ASP A 205 3.87 18.50 19.54
CA ASP A 205 3.91 17.06 19.37
C ASP A 205 4.32 16.75 17.94
N THR A 206 5.49 16.13 17.77
CA THR A 206 6.06 15.83 16.46
C THR A 206 5.61 14.47 15.95
N GLU A 207 5.42 14.37 14.63
CA GLU A 207 5.08 13.17 13.88
C GLU A 207 3.87 12.44 14.45
N VAL A 208 2.85 13.14 14.94
CA VAL A 208 1.60 12.52 15.44
C VAL A 208 0.77 11.89 14.32
N GLY A 209 1.06 12.24 13.08
CA GLY A 209 0.41 11.69 11.89
C GLY A 209 -1.03 12.17 11.69
N ARG A 210 -1.46 12.18 10.42
CA ARG A 210 -2.79 12.63 10.00
C ARG A 210 -3.34 11.77 8.87
N LEU A 211 -4.66 11.65 8.82
CA LEU A 211 -5.39 11.01 7.73
C LEU A 211 -6.27 12.01 6.99
N TYR A 212 -6.32 11.88 5.67
CA TYR A 212 -7.15 12.69 4.79
C TYR A 212 -8.18 11.78 4.12
N PHE A 213 -9.46 12.14 4.27
CA PHE A 213 -10.58 11.37 3.75
C PHE A 213 -11.18 12.10 2.56
N PHE A 214 -11.11 11.49 1.38
CA PHE A 214 -11.65 12.02 0.14
C PHE A 214 -12.81 11.17 -0.35
N ASP A 215 -13.73 11.79 -1.09
CA ASP A 215 -14.71 11.05 -1.90
C ASP A 215 -14.89 11.63 -3.30
N TYR A 216 -15.32 10.79 -4.23
CA TYR A 216 -15.61 11.11 -5.64
C TYR A 216 -17.11 11.09 -5.94
N ARG A 217 -17.98 11.40 -4.97
CA ARG A 217 -19.43 11.25 -5.15
C ARG A 217 -20.03 12.17 -6.22
N ASP A 218 -19.36 13.30 -6.49
CA ASP A 218 -19.81 14.31 -7.45
C ASP A 218 -19.41 14.00 -8.90
N GLY A 219 -18.68 12.90 -9.15
CA GLY A 219 -18.36 12.44 -10.50
C GLY A 219 -17.39 13.33 -11.29
N SER A 220 -16.77 14.32 -10.64
CA SER A 220 -15.88 15.29 -11.29
C SER A 220 -14.48 15.30 -10.70
N ASN A 221 -14.36 15.49 -9.38
CA ASN A 221 -13.11 15.51 -8.63
C ASN A 221 -13.27 14.78 -7.30
N TYR A 222 -12.14 14.33 -6.75
CA TYR A 222 -12.09 13.93 -5.34
C TYR A 222 -12.17 15.18 -4.47
N VAL A 223 -13.05 15.15 -3.47
CA VAL A 223 -13.28 16.25 -2.54
C VAL A 223 -12.82 15.82 -1.16
N LEU A 224 -11.95 16.63 -0.53
CA LEU A 224 -11.55 16.44 0.86
C LEU A 224 -12.77 16.63 1.76
N ARG A 225 -13.12 15.59 2.52
CA ARG A 225 -14.27 15.59 3.42
C ARG A 225 -13.89 15.91 4.84
N THR A 226 -12.74 15.41 5.29
CA THR A 226 -12.21 15.70 6.62
C THR A 226 -10.74 15.31 6.70
N GLU A 227 -10.03 16.01 7.58
CA GLU A 227 -8.70 15.67 8.06
C GLU A 227 -8.84 15.23 9.51
N GLN A 228 -8.24 14.10 9.86
CA GLN A 228 -8.50 13.49 11.17
C GLN A 228 -7.22 13.05 11.83
N LEU A 229 -7.12 13.44 13.10
CA LEU A 229 -6.18 12.91 14.06
C LEU A 229 -6.92 11.81 14.83
N VAL A 230 -6.65 10.55 14.55
CA VAL A 230 -7.39 9.44 15.16
C VAL A 230 -7.25 9.41 16.69
N PHE A 231 -6.17 9.94 17.27
CA PHE A 231 -6.07 10.07 18.74
C PHE A 231 -7.21 10.91 19.34
N SER A 232 -7.80 11.84 18.59
CA SER A 232 -8.98 12.60 19.04
C SER A 232 -10.23 11.73 19.18
N LEU A 233 -10.24 10.55 18.52
CA LEU A 233 -11.33 9.58 18.51
C LEU A 233 -11.14 8.49 19.58
N VAL A 234 -9.98 8.43 20.24
CA VAL A 234 -9.67 7.41 21.24
C VAL A 234 -9.41 8.10 22.58
N PRO A 235 -10.16 7.82 23.66
CA PRO A 235 -9.76 8.22 24.99
C PRO A 235 -8.58 7.34 25.43
N LEU A 236 -7.38 7.70 25.00
CA LEU A 236 -6.16 7.08 25.48
C LEU A 236 -5.83 7.70 26.84
N ASP A 237 -5.83 6.85 27.87
CA ASP A 237 -5.12 7.11 29.14
C ASP A 237 -3.59 7.15 28.96
N ARG A 238 -3.11 6.90 27.72
CA ARG A 238 -1.72 6.75 27.33
C ARG A 238 -1.06 8.01 26.75
N GLY A 239 -1.78 9.14 26.64
CA GLY A 239 -1.24 10.39 26.08
C GLY A 239 -1.04 10.34 24.54
N GLN A 240 -0.54 11.43 23.96
CA GLN A 240 -0.44 11.65 22.51
C GLN A 240 0.73 10.89 21.84
N ALA A 241 1.70 10.38 22.60
CA ALA A 241 2.82 9.58 22.07
C ALA A 241 2.35 8.27 21.39
N ALA A 242 1.19 7.75 21.83
CA ALA A 242 0.57 6.54 21.30
C ALA A 242 0.09 6.62 19.84
N THR A 243 0.23 7.76 19.14
CA THR A 243 -0.14 7.86 17.71
C THR A 243 0.99 8.32 16.80
N GLN A 244 2.26 8.23 17.23
CA GLN A 244 3.35 8.65 16.36
C GLN A 244 3.43 7.85 15.05
N GLN A 245 3.68 8.57 13.96
CA GLN A 245 3.66 8.12 12.57
C GLN A 245 2.37 7.43 12.14
N MET A 246 1.25 7.81 12.73
CA MET A 246 -0.06 7.33 12.32
C MET A 246 -0.35 7.61 10.86
N GLY A 247 -0.89 6.62 10.15
CA GLY A 247 -1.10 6.71 8.71
C GLY A 247 0.14 6.30 7.90
N SER A 248 1.18 5.75 8.55
CA SER A 248 2.30 5.11 7.85
C SER A 248 1.84 3.99 6.92
N ALA A 249 0.78 3.27 7.34
CA ALA A 249 0.06 2.31 6.52
C ALA A 249 -1.44 2.49 6.70
N VAL A 250 -2.19 2.32 5.61
CA VAL A 250 -3.65 2.27 5.60
C VAL A 250 -4.13 1.09 4.75
N ALA A 251 -5.24 0.48 5.14
CA ALA A 251 -5.94 -0.54 4.37
C ALA A 251 -7.45 -0.36 4.53
N MET A 252 -8.22 -0.56 3.46
CA MET A 252 -9.66 -0.28 3.43
C MET A 252 -10.47 -1.52 3.03
N SER A 253 -11.70 -1.65 3.54
CA SER A 253 -12.68 -2.63 3.06
C SER A 253 -13.20 -2.25 1.67
N SER A 254 -13.66 -3.24 0.91
CA SER A 254 -14.20 -3.05 -0.45
C SER A 254 -15.28 -1.98 -0.53
N ASP A 255 -16.12 -1.87 0.51
CA ASP A 255 -17.23 -0.92 0.59
C ASP A 255 -16.86 0.44 1.22
N GLY A 256 -15.59 0.64 1.59
CA GLY A 256 -15.09 1.86 2.22
C GLY A 256 -15.61 2.12 3.63
N LYS A 257 -16.28 1.17 4.29
CA LYS A 257 -16.82 1.35 5.64
C LYS A 257 -15.82 1.09 6.75
N PHE A 258 -14.74 0.36 6.47
CA PHE A 258 -13.70 0.08 7.45
C PHE A 258 -12.33 0.48 6.91
N VAL A 259 -11.53 1.12 7.76
CA VAL A 259 -10.14 1.45 7.46
C VAL A 259 -9.26 1.06 8.64
N ALA A 260 -8.25 0.24 8.39
CA ALA A 260 -7.16 0.02 9.34
C ALA A 260 -6.06 1.05 9.12
N VAL A 261 -5.47 1.54 10.21
CA VAL A 261 -4.48 2.60 10.24
C VAL A 261 -3.35 2.18 11.17
N GLY A 262 -2.12 2.18 10.66
CA GLY A 262 -0.94 1.83 11.43
C GLY A 262 -0.25 3.06 12.02
N SER A 263 0.22 2.92 13.25
CA SER A 263 1.08 3.87 13.98
C SER A 263 2.27 3.06 14.51
N PRO A 264 3.30 2.85 13.66
CA PRO A 264 4.37 1.90 13.95
C PRO A 264 5.49 2.47 14.83
N PHE A 265 5.48 3.77 15.09
CA PHE A 265 6.62 4.44 15.70
C PHE A 265 6.69 4.20 17.21
N ASP A 266 7.92 4.03 17.68
CA ASP A 266 8.28 3.78 19.05
C ASP A 266 9.54 4.59 19.36
N GLN A 267 9.39 5.65 20.16
CA GLN A 267 10.54 6.42 20.64
C GLN A 267 11.31 5.58 21.67
N ASN A 268 12.51 5.13 21.29
CA ASN A 268 13.50 4.51 22.17
C ASN A 268 13.19 3.07 22.65
N ASP A 269 12.48 2.27 21.86
CA ASP A 269 12.15 0.87 22.18
C ASP A 269 11.28 0.69 23.44
N LEU A 270 10.54 1.72 23.84
CA LEU A 270 9.74 1.76 25.08
C LEU A 270 8.24 1.69 24.83
N GLU A 271 7.79 2.10 23.65
CA GLU A 271 6.39 2.16 23.25
C GLU A 271 6.06 1.04 22.25
N LYS A 272 4.78 0.73 22.10
CA LYS A 272 4.36 -0.37 21.22
C LYS A 272 3.67 0.21 20.00
N GLY A 273 4.02 -0.31 18.83
CA GLY A 273 3.28 0.02 17.61
C GLY A 273 1.80 -0.34 17.75
N LEU A 274 0.93 0.52 17.22
CA LEU A 274 -0.52 0.40 17.32
C LEU A 274 -1.17 0.30 15.95
N VAL A 275 -2.32 -0.36 15.92
CA VAL A 275 -3.22 -0.36 14.77
C VAL A 275 -4.63 -0.01 15.23
N PHE A 276 -5.20 1.00 14.59
CA PHE A 276 -6.57 1.44 14.78
C PHE A 276 -7.40 0.90 13.64
N VAL A 277 -8.60 0.40 13.93
CA VAL A 277 -9.60 0.16 12.89
C VAL A 277 -10.74 1.13 13.09
N LEU A 278 -11.08 1.86 12.02
CA LEU A 278 -12.11 2.89 12.01
C LEU A 278 -13.33 2.36 11.27
N SER A 279 -14.51 2.54 11.84
CA SER A 279 -15.76 2.49 11.08
C SER A 279 -16.07 3.88 10.53
N ILE A 280 -16.54 3.92 9.29
CA ILE A 280 -16.79 5.16 8.55
C ILE A 280 -18.24 5.19 8.08
N LEU A 281 -18.92 6.28 8.43
CA LEU A 281 -20.23 6.64 7.87
C LEU A 281 -20.07 7.86 6.96
N TRP A 282 -20.09 7.59 5.65
CA TRP A 282 -19.97 8.59 4.59
C TRP A 282 -21.28 9.38 4.39
N GLY A 283 -21.54 10.33 5.29
CA GLY A 283 -22.69 11.23 5.22
C GLY A 283 -22.37 12.58 4.57
N PHE A 284 -23.20 13.58 4.88
CA PHE A 284 -22.86 14.99 4.66
C PHE A 284 -21.60 15.36 5.44
N PHE A 285 -21.53 14.90 6.70
CA PHE A 285 -20.31 14.80 7.48
C PHE A 285 -19.79 13.37 7.46
N VAL A 286 -18.47 13.21 7.47
CA VAL A 286 -17.83 11.91 7.70
C VAL A 286 -17.83 11.68 9.20
N ASN A 287 -18.49 10.61 9.66
CA ASN A 287 -18.42 10.20 11.05
C ASN A 287 -17.47 9.01 11.16
N LEU A 288 -16.55 9.10 12.12
CA LEU A 288 -15.55 8.10 12.40
C LEU A 288 -15.71 7.61 13.84
N GLU A 289 -15.54 6.31 14.02
CA GLU A 289 -15.44 5.70 15.34
C GLU A 289 -14.39 4.61 15.33
N VAL A 290 -13.70 4.43 16.46
CA VAL A 290 -12.78 3.32 16.64
C VAL A 290 -13.60 2.05 16.82
N PHE A 291 -13.35 1.08 15.97
CA PHE A 291 -14.15 -0.12 15.83
C PHE A 291 -13.37 -1.37 16.22
N GLY A 292 -13.78 -2.00 17.32
CA GLY A 292 -13.11 -3.21 17.80
C GLY A 292 -11.99 -2.96 18.81
N GLY A 293 -11.82 -1.71 19.27
CA GLY A 293 -10.69 -1.31 20.12
C GLY A 293 -9.42 -1.04 19.31
N VAL A 294 -8.31 -0.83 20.03
CA VAL A 294 -6.97 -0.64 19.46
C VAL A 294 -6.24 -1.98 19.51
N ILE A 295 -5.58 -2.36 18.42
CA ILE A 295 -4.70 -3.53 18.36
C ILE A 295 -3.29 -3.04 18.69
N GLU A 296 -2.69 -3.60 19.72
CA GLU A 296 -1.37 -3.22 20.22
C GLU A 296 -0.37 -4.36 19.98
N ALA A 297 0.88 -4.00 19.68
CA ALA A 297 1.95 -4.98 19.63
C ALA A 297 2.12 -5.73 20.97
N ASP A 298 2.62 -6.96 20.92
CA ASP A 298 3.06 -7.67 22.12
C ASP A 298 4.41 -7.14 22.63
N GLU A 299 5.27 -6.64 21.74
CA GLU A 299 6.64 -6.17 22.01
C GLU A 299 6.90 -4.77 21.42
N SER A 300 7.73 -3.97 22.10
CA SER A 300 8.24 -2.68 21.62
C SER A 300 9.34 -2.88 20.56
N GLY A 301 9.66 -1.85 19.79
CA GLY A 301 10.71 -1.86 18.76
C GLY A 301 10.38 -2.63 17.48
N THR A 302 9.19 -3.25 17.39
CA THR A 302 8.86 -4.18 16.30
C THR A 302 8.36 -3.50 15.01
N SER A 303 8.07 -2.20 15.07
CA SER A 303 7.29 -1.44 14.07
C SER A 303 5.99 -2.12 13.65
N PHE A 304 5.28 -2.68 14.62
CA PHE A 304 3.94 -3.23 14.42
C PHE A 304 3.00 -2.18 13.81
N GLY A 305 2.34 -2.53 12.70
CA GLY A 305 1.48 -1.60 11.96
C GLY A 305 2.16 -0.89 10.80
N LEU A 306 3.45 -1.16 10.51
CA LEU A 306 4.14 -0.54 9.38
C LEU A 306 3.63 -1.03 8.02
N ALA A 307 2.98 -2.19 7.99
CA ALA A 307 2.30 -2.73 6.80
C ALA A 307 0.96 -3.35 7.22
N LEU A 308 -0.08 -3.09 6.42
CA LEU A 308 -1.44 -3.55 6.68
C LEU A 308 -2.06 -4.14 5.41
N ALA A 309 -2.91 -5.16 5.58
CA ALA A 309 -3.79 -5.66 4.54
C ALA A 309 -5.14 -6.06 5.14
N MET A 310 -6.23 -5.51 4.60
CA MET A 310 -7.60 -5.79 5.03
C MET A 310 -8.33 -6.58 3.94
N ASN A 311 -9.20 -7.50 4.33
CA ASN A 311 -10.07 -8.20 3.38
C ASN A 311 -11.30 -7.35 3.00
N GLY A 312 -11.99 -7.73 1.92
CA GLY A 312 -13.05 -6.90 1.34
C GLY A 312 -14.23 -6.58 2.26
N ASP A 313 -14.59 -7.46 3.20
CA ASP A 313 -15.68 -7.21 4.16
C ASP A 313 -15.23 -6.54 5.48
N GLY A 314 -13.94 -6.25 5.61
CA GLY A 314 -13.34 -5.64 6.79
C GLY A 314 -13.40 -6.51 8.06
N THR A 315 -13.49 -7.84 7.92
CA THR A 315 -13.50 -8.78 9.06
C THR A 315 -12.13 -9.34 9.40
N HIS A 316 -11.16 -9.28 8.48
CA HIS A 316 -9.81 -9.79 8.69
C HIS A 316 -8.76 -8.73 8.36
N LEU A 317 -7.72 -8.70 9.17
CA LEU A 317 -6.62 -7.76 9.06
C LEU A 317 -5.29 -8.48 9.28
N ALA A 318 -4.38 -8.38 8.32
CA ALA A 318 -2.99 -8.76 8.52
C ALA A 318 -2.16 -7.52 8.88
N VAL A 319 -1.32 -7.65 9.89
CA VAL A 319 -0.44 -6.58 10.40
C VAL A 319 1.00 -7.05 10.38
N GLY A 320 1.88 -6.26 9.75
CA GLY A 320 3.32 -6.52 9.71
C GLY A 320 4.07 -5.85 10.87
N SER A 321 5.12 -6.52 11.34
CA SER A 321 6.08 -6.06 12.35
C SER A 321 7.49 -6.42 11.87
N PRO A 322 8.08 -5.62 10.96
CA PRO A 322 9.30 -6.01 10.24
C PRO A 322 10.53 -6.12 11.13
N PHE A 323 10.57 -5.43 12.27
CA PHE A 323 11.70 -5.47 13.21
C PHE A 323 11.45 -6.40 14.40
N PHE A 324 10.51 -7.32 14.28
CA PHE A 324 10.34 -8.35 15.30
C PHE A 324 11.55 -9.29 15.34
N ASP A 325 12.20 -9.41 16.50
CA ASP A 325 13.49 -10.09 16.68
C ASP A 325 13.39 -11.61 16.95
N GLY A 326 12.18 -12.16 17.14
CA GLY A 326 11.89 -13.60 17.18
C GLY A 326 13.03 -14.55 17.64
N LEU A 327 13.46 -15.46 16.74
CA LEU A 327 14.58 -16.37 16.98
C LEU A 327 15.93 -15.84 16.45
N VAL A 328 15.89 -14.77 15.64
CA VAL A 328 17.03 -14.08 15.05
C VAL A 328 16.65 -12.61 14.87
N ASP A 329 17.58 -11.71 15.13
CA ASP A 329 17.36 -10.26 15.07
C ASP A 329 16.68 -9.85 13.75
N SER A 330 15.62 -9.06 13.88
CA SER A 330 14.76 -8.51 12.82
C SER A 330 14.27 -9.56 11.82
N ALA A 331 13.90 -10.74 12.30
CA ALA A 331 13.25 -11.78 11.51
C ALA A 331 11.96 -11.30 10.83
N GLY A 332 11.29 -10.34 11.45
CA GLY A 332 9.99 -9.84 11.05
C GLY A 332 8.88 -10.82 11.40
N ARG A 333 7.65 -10.29 11.52
CA ARG A 333 6.45 -11.09 11.78
C ARG A 333 5.24 -10.50 11.09
N VAL A 334 4.28 -11.35 10.74
CA VAL A 334 2.94 -10.95 10.32
C VAL A 334 1.95 -11.62 11.26
N GLN A 335 1.04 -10.84 11.83
CA GLN A 335 -0.06 -11.33 12.66
C GLN A 335 -1.38 -11.11 11.94
N VAL A 336 -2.25 -12.11 11.97
CA VAL A 336 -3.58 -12.06 11.37
C VAL A 336 -4.63 -11.96 12.46
N PHE A 337 -5.52 -10.99 12.33
CA PHE A 337 -6.61 -10.73 13.25
C PHE A 337 -7.95 -10.94 12.55
N SER A 338 -8.92 -11.47 13.27
CA SER A 338 -10.32 -11.50 12.86
C SER A 338 -11.17 -10.70 13.82
N ARG A 339 -12.17 -10.01 13.28
CA ARG A 339 -13.20 -9.34 14.05
C ARG A 339 -14.17 -10.35 14.63
N ALA A 340 -14.37 -10.30 15.94
CA ALA A 340 -15.45 -10.97 16.63
C ALA A 340 -16.43 -9.93 17.21
N THR A 341 -17.72 -10.21 17.12
CA THR A 341 -18.76 -9.37 17.75
C THR A 341 -19.53 -10.21 18.75
N GLU A 342 -19.42 -9.85 20.02
CA GLU A 342 -20.14 -10.51 21.12
C GLU A 342 -21.00 -9.48 21.85
N GLN A 343 -22.30 -9.77 21.99
CA GLN A 343 -23.26 -8.92 22.72
C GLN A 343 -23.28 -7.44 22.28
N GLY A 344 -22.97 -7.17 21.00
CA GLY A 344 -22.95 -5.81 20.44
C GLY A 344 -21.62 -5.07 20.59
N THR A 345 -20.60 -5.70 21.20
CA THR A 345 -19.23 -5.17 21.24
C THR A 345 -18.36 -5.93 20.24
N SER A 346 -17.76 -5.18 19.32
CA SER A 346 -16.74 -5.74 18.43
C SER A 346 -15.38 -5.74 19.13
N THR A 347 -14.55 -6.75 18.86
CA THR A 347 -13.15 -6.85 19.27
C THR A 347 -12.33 -7.52 18.17
N TRP A 348 -11.01 -7.32 18.18
CA TRP A 348 -10.08 -7.99 17.28
C TRP A 348 -9.36 -9.13 18.01
N ILE A 349 -9.46 -10.34 17.45
CA ILE A 349 -8.85 -11.55 17.98
C ILE A 349 -7.75 -12.00 17.04
N GLN A 350 -6.53 -12.19 17.57
CA GLN A 350 -5.42 -12.74 16.80
C GLN A 350 -5.68 -14.23 16.50
N LEU A 351 -5.53 -14.62 15.23
CA LEU A 351 -5.71 -15.98 14.74
C LEU A 351 -4.38 -16.73 14.54
N GLY A 352 -3.30 -16.01 14.25
CA GLY A 352 -1.99 -16.60 13.92
C GLY A 352 -0.94 -15.54 13.68
#